data_AF-A0A329SBY1-F1
#
_entry.id   AF-A0A329SBY1-F1
#
_cell.length_a   1.000
_cell.length_b   1.000
_cell.length_c   1.000
_cell.angle_alpha   90.00
_cell.angle_beta   90.00
_cell.angle_gamma   90.00
#
_symmetry.space_group_name_H-M   'P 1'
#
loop_
_entity.id
_entity.type
_entity.pdbx_description
1 polymer ?
#
loop_
_entity_poly.entity_id
_entity_poly.type
_entity_poly.pdbx_seq_one_letter_code
_entity_poly.pdbx_strand_id
1 'polypeptide(L)'
;MARTSRRHYSQDLRSHVVKKWKAGVSSRKINRELDMPRWSVRTIILYQKKHGHSTLSRRPCRPRITDLRHDRRIVREVEKNRFVSAAVLAAQVSKEIA
;
A
#
# COMPACT_ATOMS: atom_id res chain seq x y z
N MET A 1 3.37 0.11 -25.80
CA MET A 1 2.85 -0.87 -24.81
C MET A 1 3.29 -0.44 -23.41
N ALA A 2 2.46 0.35 -22.70
CA ALA A 2 2.78 0.81 -21.36
C ALA A 2 2.82 -0.38 -20.39
N ARG A 3 3.86 -0.47 -19.56
CA ARG A 3 4.06 -1.54 -18.57
C ARG A 3 2.92 -1.50 -17.54
N THR A 4 1.85 -2.23 -17.80
CA THR A 4 0.72 -2.34 -16.88
C THR A 4 1.22 -2.97 -15.59
N SER A 5 1.07 -2.24 -14.50
CA SER A 5 1.07 -2.72 -13.12
C SER A 5 0.61 -4.19 -13.07
N ARG A 6 1.44 -5.09 -12.53
CA ARG A 6 1.10 -6.51 -12.34
C ARG A 6 -0.28 -6.60 -11.69
N ARG A 7 -1.31 -7.01 -12.45
CA ARG A 7 -2.69 -7.13 -11.96
C ARG A 7 -2.72 -8.23 -10.90
N HIS A 8 -2.94 -7.84 -9.65
CA HIS A 8 -3.19 -8.80 -8.58
C HIS A 8 -4.59 -9.41 -8.75
N TYR A 9 -4.76 -10.67 -8.34
CA TYR A 9 -6.10 -11.28 -8.27
C TYR A 9 -7.01 -10.51 -7.32
N SER A 10 -8.31 -10.54 -7.61
CA SER A 10 -9.33 -9.93 -6.74
C SER A 10 -9.26 -10.51 -5.33
N GLN A 11 -9.72 -9.71 -4.36
CA GLN A 11 -9.72 -10.11 -2.97
C GLN A 11 -10.62 -11.33 -2.73
N ASP A 12 -11.70 -11.46 -3.50
CA ASP A 12 -12.62 -12.60 -3.42
C ASP A 12 -11.94 -13.90 -3.84
N LEU A 13 -11.21 -13.90 -4.97
CA LEU A 13 -10.45 -15.06 -5.43
C LEU A 13 -9.37 -15.45 -4.41
N ARG A 14 -8.66 -14.48 -3.84
CA ARG A 14 -7.64 -14.73 -2.82
C ARG A 14 -8.26 -15.31 -1.54
N SER A 15 -9.43 -14.81 -1.15
CA SER A 15 -10.17 -15.30 0.01
C SER A 15 -10.70 -16.72 -0.24
N HIS A 16 -11.15 -17.02 -1.45
CA HIS A 16 -11.59 -18.36 -1.84
C HIS A 16 -10.44 -19.38 -1.79
N VAL A 17 -9.25 -19.00 -2.29
CA VAL A 17 -8.02 -19.81 -2.16
C VAL A 17 -7.72 -20.11 -0.70
N VAL A 18 -7.77 -19.10 0.17
CA VAL A 18 -7.50 -19.27 1.61
C VAL A 18 -8.55 -20.14 2.29
N LYS A 19 -9.83 -19.99 1.98
CA LYS A 19 -10.91 -20.85 2.50
C LYS A 19 -10.67 -22.32 2.15
N LYS A 20 -10.40 -22.62 0.87
CA LYS A 20 -10.11 -23.99 0.42
C LYS A 20 -8.82 -24.56 1.03
N TRP A 21 -7.78 -23.74 1.15
CA TRP A 21 -6.54 -24.16 1.80
C TRP A 21 -6.75 -24.49 3.29
N LYS A 22 -7.52 -23.66 4.02
CA LYS A 22 -7.89 -23.94 5.42
C LYS A 22 -8.73 -25.21 5.57
N ALA A 23 -9.55 -25.54 4.56
CA ALA A 23 -10.28 -26.80 4.49
C ALA A 23 -9.40 -28.02 4.12
N GLY A 24 -8.08 -27.86 4.01
CA GLY A 24 -7.13 -28.96 3.74
C GLY A 24 -6.98 -29.32 2.26
N VAL A 25 -7.56 -28.56 1.33
CA VAL A 25 -7.47 -28.85 -0.10
C VAL A 25 -6.05 -28.56 -0.61
N SER A 26 -5.49 -29.51 -1.37
CA SER A 26 -4.16 -29.35 -1.95
C SER A 26 -4.10 -28.23 -3.00
N SER A 27 -2.97 -27.52 -3.09
CA SER A 27 -2.82 -26.42 -4.06
C SER A 27 -3.01 -26.86 -5.52
N ARG A 28 -2.78 -28.14 -5.84
CA ARG A 28 -3.01 -28.69 -7.19
C ARG A 28 -4.50 -28.75 -7.51
N LYS A 29 -5.33 -29.12 -6.54
CA LYS A 29 -6.79 -29.16 -6.69
C LYS A 29 -7.39 -27.76 -6.74
N ILE A 30 -6.92 -26.85 -5.88
CA ILE A 30 -7.32 -25.43 -5.88
C ILE A 30 -7.01 -24.76 -7.23
N ASN A 31 -5.83 -25.01 -7.80
CA ASN A 31 -5.43 -24.48 -9.12
C ASN A 31 -6.45 -24.86 -10.20
N ARG A 32 -6.84 -26.13 -10.27
CA ARG A 32 -7.77 -26.63 -11.30
C ARG A 32 -9.17 -26.06 -11.12
N GLU A 33 -9.64 -25.98 -9.87
CA GLU A 33 -10.98 -25.50 -9.55
C GLU A 33 -11.16 -23.99 -9.75
N LEU A 34 -10.09 -23.19 -9.58
CA LEU A 34 -10.13 -21.73 -9.69
C LEU A 34 -9.48 -21.19 -10.97
N ASP A 35 -9.10 -22.08 -11.89
CA ASP A 35 -8.34 -21.77 -13.10
C ASP A 35 -7.18 -20.78 -12.86
N MET A 36 -6.44 -21.01 -11.77
CA MET A 36 -5.40 -20.12 -11.29
C MET A 36 -4.05 -20.83 -11.30
N PRO A 37 -2.97 -20.27 -11.86
CA PRO A 37 -1.63 -20.86 -11.85
C PRO A 37 -1.20 -21.35 -10.47
N ARG A 38 -0.61 -22.55 -10.40
CA ARG A 38 -0.23 -23.20 -9.14
C ARG A 38 0.71 -22.33 -8.30
N TRP A 39 1.58 -21.56 -8.96
CA TRP A 39 2.48 -20.62 -8.29
C TRP A 39 1.74 -19.44 -7.65
N SER A 40 0.69 -18.92 -8.30
CA SER A 40 -0.19 -17.89 -7.74
C SER A 40 -0.94 -18.39 -6.50
N VAL A 41 -1.47 -19.61 -6.53
CA VAL A 41 -2.10 -20.24 -5.36
C VAL A 41 -1.11 -20.34 -4.20
N ARG A 42 0.12 -20.81 -4.47
CA ARG A 42 1.17 -20.94 -3.45
C ARG A 42 1.56 -19.59 -2.86
N THR A 43 1.73 -18.55 -3.67
CA THR A 43 2.09 -17.21 -3.18
C THR A 43 0.99 -16.59 -2.31
N ILE A 44 -0.29 -16.81 -2.62
CA ILE A 44 -1.41 -16.39 -1.78
C ILE A 44 -1.36 -17.11 -0.42
N ILE A 45 -1.15 -18.42 -0.41
CA ILE A 45 -1.05 -19.22 0.81
C ILE A 45 0.15 -18.77 1.67
N LEU A 46 1.32 -18.55 1.05
CA LEU A 46 2.50 -18.04 1.74
C LEU A 46 2.26 -16.66 2.37
N TYR A 47 1.59 -15.76 1.64
CA TYR A 47 1.22 -14.45 2.16
C TYR A 47 0.28 -14.57 3.36
N GLN A 48 -0.75 -15.42 3.28
CA GLN A 48 -1.67 -15.69 4.38
C GLN A 48 -0.95 -16.26 5.61
N LYS A 49 0.02 -17.18 5.42
CA LYS A 49 0.82 -17.73 6.53
C LYS A 49 1.69 -16.67 7.20
N LYS A 50 2.26 -15.75 6.42
CA LYS A 50 3.15 -14.69 6.92
C LYS A 50 2.40 -13.56 7.63
N HIS A 51 1.25 -13.15 7.10
CA HIS A 51 0.56 -11.93 7.54
C HIS A 51 -0.77 -12.20 8.27
N GLY A 52 -1.30 -13.43 8.23
CA GLY A 52 -2.59 -13.76 8.84
C GLY A 52 -3.82 -13.31 8.04
N HIS A 53 -3.63 -12.58 6.94
CA HIS A 53 -4.70 -12.13 6.04
C HIS A 53 -4.29 -12.26 4.57
N SER A 54 -5.27 -12.25 3.67
CA SER A 54 -5.07 -12.34 2.23
C SER A 54 -5.18 -10.99 1.52
N THR A 55 -5.63 -9.95 2.22
CA THR A 55 -5.74 -8.58 1.72
C THR A 55 -4.37 -8.02 1.36
N LEU A 56 -4.24 -7.52 0.14
CA LEU A 56 -3.03 -6.85 -0.30
C LEU A 56 -3.03 -5.41 0.21
N SER A 57 -2.01 -5.06 0.98
CA SER A 57 -1.78 -3.67 1.34
C SER A 57 -1.28 -2.88 0.14
N ARG A 58 -1.63 -1.59 0.09
CA ARG A 58 -1.01 -0.65 -0.86
C ARG A 58 0.49 -0.62 -0.59
N ARG A 59 1.29 -0.49 -1.65
CA ARG A 59 2.73 -0.32 -1.48
C ARG A 59 2.97 0.92 -0.61
N PRO A 60 3.85 0.84 0.39
CA PRO A 60 4.16 2.02 1.19
C PRO A 60 4.69 3.10 0.26
N CYS A 61 4.16 4.32 0.42
CA CYS A 61 4.69 5.50 -0.25
C CYS A 61 5.95 5.98 0.46
N ARG A 62 6.57 7.04 -0.08
CA ARG A 62 7.64 7.74 0.62
C ARG A 62 7.10 8.25 1.97
N PRO A 63 7.80 7.99 3.09
CA PRO A 63 7.39 8.52 4.38
C PRO A 63 7.31 10.05 4.31
N ARG A 64 6.29 10.63 4.94
CA ARG A 64 6.15 12.08 5.05
C ARG A 64 7.14 12.57 6.10
N ILE A 65 7.84 13.66 5.76
CA ILE A 65 8.73 14.36 6.70
C ILE A 65 7.95 15.40 7.50
N THR A 66 6.92 16.00 6.89
CA THR A 66 6.09 17.03 7.51
C THR A 66 4.84 16.46 8.15
N ASP A 67 4.52 16.98 9.34
CA ASP A 67 3.23 16.73 10.00
C ASP A 67 2.13 17.66 9.48
N LEU A 68 0.88 17.33 9.81
CA LEU A 68 -0.29 18.15 9.47
C LEU A 68 -0.18 19.60 9.97
N ARG A 69 0.46 19.84 11.12
CA ARG A 69 0.67 21.19 11.66
C ARG A 69 1.67 21.99 10.83
N HIS A 70 2.77 21.34 10.43
CA HIS A 70 3.76 21.91 9.53
C HIS A 70 3.11 22.27 8.19
N ASP A 71 2.38 21.34 7.58
CA ASP A 71 1.71 21.55 6.28
C ASP A 71 0.72 22.74 6.33
N ARG A 72 -0.12 22.82 7.37
CA ARG A 72 -1.05 23.95 7.56
C ARG A 72 -0.32 25.28 7.70
N ARG A 73 0.83 25.30 8.37
CA ARG A 73 1.60 26.54 8.55
C ARG A 73 2.29 26.96 7.26
N ILE A 74 2.90 26.01 6.55
CA ILE A 74 3.48 26.24 5.22
C ILE A 74 2.44 26.91 4.32
N VAL A 75 1.23 26.37 4.25
CA VAL A 75 0.14 26.94 3.44
C VAL A 75 -0.19 28.37 3.87
N ARG A 76 -0.36 28.64 5.17
CA ARG A 76 -0.66 29.99 5.68
C ARG A 76 0.43 31.02 5.35
N GLU A 77 1.70 30.66 5.48
CA GLU A 77 2.80 31.59 5.19
C GLU A 77 2.93 31.86 3.68
N VAL A 78 2.72 30.85 2.84
CA VAL A 78 2.65 31.04 1.38
C VAL A 78 1.44 31.90 0.98
N GLU A 79 0.30 31.73 1.64
CA GLU A 79 -0.90 32.53 1.37
C GLU A 79 -0.70 34.01 1.72
N LYS A 80 -0.01 34.30 2.84
CA LYS A 80 0.34 35.68 3.23
C LYS A 80 1.34 36.32 2.28
N ASN A 81 2.34 35.56 1.85
CA ASN A 81 3.31 36.04 0.87
C ASN A 81 3.67 34.91 -0.11
N ARG A 82 3.11 35.04 -1.32
CA ARG A 82 3.24 34.03 -2.38
C ARG A 82 4.64 33.91 -2.97
N PHE A 83 5.51 34.90 -2.74
CA PHE A 83 6.86 34.97 -3.31
C PHE A 83 7.96 34.59 -2.30
N VAL A 84 7.60 34.06 -1.13
CA VAL A 84 8.58 33.62 -0.12
C VAL A 84 9.39 32.43 -0.65
N SER A 85 10.71 32.48 -0.45
CA SER A 85 11.59 31.38 -0.81
C SER A 85 11.45 30.21 0.17
N ALA A 86 11.62 28.98 -0.34
CA ALA A 86 11.46 27.78 0.48
C ALA A 86 12.40 27.74 1.69
N ALA A 87 13.62 28.30 1.57
CA ALA A 87 14.59 28.35 2.67
C ALA A 87 14.12 29.26 3.82
N VAL A 88 13.59 30.44 3.49
CA VAL A 88 13.04 31.37 4.49
C VAL A 88 11.82 30.76 5.15
N LEU A 89 10.95 30.12 4.36
CA LEU A 89 9.74 29.48 4.85
C LEU A 89 10.06 28.32 5.80
N ALA A 90 11.03 27.47 5.45
CA ALA A 90 11.48 26.37 6.32
C ALA A 90 12.00 26.90 7.67
N ALA A 91 12.83 27.96 7.65
CA ALA A 91 13.34 28.57 8.86
C ALA A 91 12.23 29.17 9.75
N GLN A 92 11.19 29.76 9.15
CA GLN A 92 10.05 30.32 9.89
C GLN A 92 9.18 29.20 10.52
N VAL A 93 8.87 28.16 9.75
CA VAL A 93 8.01 27.06 10.21
C VAL A 93 8.71 26.25 11.31
N SER A 94 10.02 26.02 11.22
CA SER A 94 10.76 25.24 12.22
C SER A 94 10.95 25.95 13.56
N LYS A 95 11.04 27.29 13.58
CA LYS A 95 11.26 28.06 14.82
C LYS A 95 10.07 28.07 15.78
N GLU A 96 8.85 27.90 15.26
CA GLU A 96 7.62 28.04 16.06
C GLU A 96 7.05 26.70 16.56
N ILE A 97 7.64 25.56 16.16
CA ILE A 97 7.13 24.21 16.48
C ILE A 97 8.03 23.49 17.51
N ALA A 98 9.15 24.10 17.92
CA ALA A 98 10.01 23.62 19.00
C ALA A 98 9.35 23.76 20.38
#